data_AF-A0A445IBU0-F1
#
_entry.id   AF-A0A445IBU0-F1
#
_cell.length_a   1.000
_cell.length_b   1.000
_cell.length_c   1.000
_cell.angle_alpha   90.00
_cell.angle_beta   90.00
_cell.angle_gamma   90.00
#
_symmetry.space_group_name_H-M   'P 1'
#
loop_
_entity.id
_entity.type
_entity.pdbx_description
1 polymer ?
#
loop_
_entity_poly.entity_id
_entity_poly.type
_entity_poly.pdbx_seq_one_letter_code
_entity_poly.pdbx_strand_id
1 'polypeptide(L)'
;MRQAGAYSGLLCGGVSGRTGPHSLPLARIKKIMKNSGEDVKMISGEAPIIFSKACELFIEELTRRSWIMAIQGKRRTLHKEDLASAVIATDIFDFLITLVSSSESHAVGGATNVMEVETIDCS
;
A
#
# COMPACT_ATOMS: atom_id res chain seq x y z
N MET A 1 29.94 -21.25 -19.21
CA MET A 1 28.84 -20.56 -19.92
C MET A 1 27.58 -20.68 -19.09
N ARG A 2 27.05 -19.57 -18.56
CA ARG A 2 25.69 -19.50 -18.01
C ARG A 2 24.92 -18.56 -18.94
N GLN A 3 23.95 -19.09 -19.68
CA GLN A 3 23.08 -18.28 -20.53
C GLN A 3 22.30 -17.30 -19.63
N ALA A 4 22.24 -16.04 -20.03
CA ALA A 4 21.32 -15.08 -19.45
C ALA A 4 19.89 -15.43 -19.89
N GLY A 5 18.97 -15.55 -18.93
CA GLY A 5 17.55 -15.85 -19.17
C GLY A 5 16.82 -14.73 -19.92
N ALA A 6 15.64 -15.07 -20.44
CA ALA A 6 14.81 -14.28 -21.37
C ALA A 6 14.27 -12.92 -20.85
N TYR A 7 14.73 -12.43 -19.70
CA TYR A 7 14.32 -11.17 -19.09
C TYR A 7 15.32 -10.01 -19.34
N SER A 8 16.37 -10.24 -20.13
CA SER A 8 17.40 -9.22 -20.43
C SER A 8 16.91 -8.01 -21.24
N GLY A 9 15.67 -8.02 -21.76
CA GLY A 9 15.12 -6.97 -22.64
C GLY A 9 14.35 -5.84 -21.95
N LEU A 10 13.99 -5.95 -20.67
CA LEU A 10 13.18 -4.93 -19.97
C LEU A 10 13.99 -3.74 -19.42
N LEU A 11 15.30 -3.69 -19.69
CA LEU A 11 16.21 -2.68 -19.12
C LEU A 11 16.54 -1.53 -20.08
N CYS A 12 16.04 -1.55 -21.31
CA CYS A 12 16.31 -0.48 -22.30
C CYS A 12 15.01 0.23 -22.69
N GLY A 13 14.61 1.20 -21.87
CA GLY A 13 13.56 2.17 -22.15
C GLY A 13 13.77 3.38 -21.27
N GLY A 14 14.24 4.48 -21.86
CA GLY A 14 14.76 5.65 -21.15
C GLY A 14 13.72 6.50 -20.41
N VAL A 15 14.27 7.52 -19.73
CA VAL A 15 13.64 8.65 -19.00
C VAL A 15 13.28 8.37 -17.53
N SER A 16 14.27 8.49 -16.64
CA SER A 16 14.25 9.30 -15.39
C SER A 16 15.40 8.88 -14.47
N GLY A 17 16.41 9.74 -14.32
CA GLY A 17 17.73 9.41 -13.77
C GLY A 17 17.84 9.08 -12.28
N ARG A 18 16.83 8.48 -11.63
CA ARG A 18 16.95 8.05 -10.20
C ARG A 18 16.26 6.73 -9.84
N THR A 19 15.43 6.16 -10.71
CA THR A 19 14.79 4.85 -10.55
C THR A 19 14.72 4.22 -11.94
N GLY A 20 14.94 2.91 -12.06
CA GLY A 20 14.80 2.19 -13.34
C GLY A 20 13.35 2.19 -13.85
N PRO A 21 12.89 1.19 -14.61
CA PRO A 21 11.52 1.12 -15.14
C PRO A 21 10.41 0.98 -14.07
N HIS A 22 10.71 1.24 -12.80
CA HIS A 22 9.86 1.02 -11.64
C HIS A 22 9.55 2.36 -10.96
N SER A 23 8.27 2.59 -10.67
CA SER A 23 7.76 3.81 -10.01
C SER A 23 8.29 3.98 -8.57
N LEU A 24 8.65 2.88 -7.90
CA LEU A 24 9.16 2.87 -6.53
C LEU A 24 10.59 2.30 -6.44
N PRO A 25 11.47 2.89 -5.60
CA PRO A 25 12.86 2.49 -5.50
C PRO A 25 13.03 1.11 -4.87
N LEU A 26 13.54 0.14 -5.65
CA LEU A 26 13.71 -1.26 -5.22
C LEU A 26 14.53 -1.42 -3.93
N ALA A 27 15.57 -0.58 -3.75
CA ALA A 27 16.39 -0.60 -2.54
C ALA A 27 15.58 -0.26 -1.27
N ARG A 28 14.61 0.67 -1.38
CA ARG A 28 13.75 1.05 -0.26
C ARG A 28 12.75 -0.05 0.07
N ILE A 29 12.17 -0.68 -0.95
CA ILE A 29 11.27 -1.83 -0.82
C ILE A 29 11.99 -2.97 -0.11
N LYS A 30 13.19 -3.35 -0.59
CA LYS A 30 14.02 -4.38 0.04
C LYS A 30 14.36 -4.06 1.49
N LYS A 31 14.61 -2.80 1.83
CA LYS A 31 14.85 -2.38 3.22
C LYS A 31 13.61 -2.60 4.08
N ILE A 32 12.43 -2.14 3.65
CA ILE A 32 11.18 -2.36 4.37
C ILE A 32 10.92 -3.85 4.60
N MET A 33 11.13 -4.68 3.58
CA MET A 33 10.99 -6.15 3.68
C MET A 33 11.97 -6.78 4.69
N LYS A 34 13.21 -6.26 4.83
CA LYS A 34 14.13 -6.73 5.87
C LYS A 34 13.73 -6.30 7.27
N ASN A 35 13.07 -5.15 7.38
CA ASN A 35 12.64 -4.57 8.65
C ASN A 35 11.31 -5.15 9.17
N SER A 36 10.60 -5.98 8.38
CA SER A 36 9.29 -6.52 8.75
C SER A 36 9.33 -7.69 9.74
N GLY A 37 10.50 -8.25 10.06
CA GLY A 37 10.65 -9.31 11.07
C GLY A 37 12.10 -9.71 11.31
N GLU A 38 12.41 -10.24 12.51
CA GLU A 38 13.77 -10.63 12.89
C GLU A 38 14.34 -11.79 12.05
N ASP A 39 13.49 -12.59 11.41
CA ASP A 39 13.91 -13.79 10.67
C ASP A 39 14.21 -13.57 9.18
N VAL A 40 14.07 -12.34 8.66
CA VAL A 40 14.27 -12.07 7.22
C VAL A 40 15.76 -11.90 6.89
N LYS A 41 16.46 -13.01 6.63
CA LYS A 41 17.89 -13.03 6.30
C LYS A 41 18.19 -12.64 4.84
N MET A 42 17.53 -13.31 3.90
CA MET A 42 17.72 -13.13 2.46
C MET A 42 16.39 -12.82 1.77
N ILE A 43 16.46 -12.02 0.71
CA ILE A 43 15.31 -11.67 -0.13
C ILE A 43 15.72 -11.91 -1.58
N SER A 44 14.91 -12.68 -2.30
CA SER A 44 15.10 -12.94 -3.74
C SER A 44 15.16 -11.63 -4.54
N GLY A 45 15.93 -11.60 -5.63
CA GLY A 45 16.02 -10.44 -6.52
C GLY A 45 14.68 -10.07 -7.18
N GLU A 46 13.79 -11.05 -7.36
CA GLU A 46 12.48 -10.87 -8.01
C GLU A 46 11.44 -10.24 -7.08
N ALA A 47 11.53 -10.47 -5.77
CA ALA A 47 10.49 -10.03 -4.84
C ALA A 47 10.35 -8.49 -4.78
N PRO A 48 11.42 -7.68 -4.68
CA PRO A 48 11.30 -6.22 -4.74
C PRO A 48 10.70 -5.69 -6.05
N ILE A 49 10.90 -6.40 -7.17
CA ILE A 49 10.36 -6.03 -8.48
C ILE A 49 8.84 -6.18 -8.47
N ILE A 50 8.36 -7.34 -8.01
CA ILE A 50 6.92 -7.61 -7.89
C ILE A 50 6.27 -6.63 -6.89
N PHE A 51 6.90 -6.42 -5.73
CA PHE A 51 6.40 -5.48 -4.73
C PHE A 51 6.35 -4.05 -5.25
N SER A 52 7.27 -3.62 -6.13
CA SER A 52 7.19 -2.29 -6.74
C SER A 52 5.87 -2.09 -7.49
N LYS A 53 5.49 -3.06 -8.33
CA LYS A 53 4.22 -3.00 -9.06
C LYS A 53 3.01 -3.21 -8.17
N ALA A 54 3.08 -4.13 -7.21
CA ALA A 54 2.00 -4.36 -6.26
C ALA A 54 1.71 -3.11 -5.40
N CYS A 55 2.75 -2.44 -4.93
CA CYS A 55 2.61 -1.19 -4.17
C CYS A 55 2.04 -0.05 -5.03
N GLU A 56 2.39 0.02 -6.32
CA GLU A 56 1.77 0.97 -7.25
C GLU A 56 0.25 0.75 -7.35
N LEU A 57 -0.18 -0.50 -7.60
CA LEU A 57 -1.60 -0.86 -7.68
C LEU A 57 -2.32 -0.65 -6.34
N PHE A 58 -1.66 -0.96 -5.23
CA PHE A 58 -2.20 -0.75 -3.89
C PHE A 58 -2.45 0.73 -3.59
N ILE A 59 -1.50 1.61 -3.92
CA ILE A 59 -1.65 3.07 -3.72
C ILE A 59 -2.78 3.61 -4.58
N GLU A 60 -2.84 3.22 -5.85
CA GLU A 60 -3.91 3.63 -6.78
C GLU A 60 -5.29 3.22 -6.23
N GLU A 61 -5.40 1.96 -5.80
CA GLU A 61 -6.66 1.38 -5.39
C GLU A 61 -7.16 1.94 -4.05
N LEU A 62 -6.27 2.13 -3.08
CA LEU A 62 -6.60 2.80 -1.81
C LEU A 62 -7.03 4.25 -2.06
N THR A 63 -6.26 4.98 -2.90
CA THR A 63 -6.57 6.38 -3.24
C THR A 63 -7.92 6.51 -3.92
N ARG A 64 -8.23 5.60 -4.85
CA ARG A 64 -9.52 5.59 -5.56
C ARG A 64 -10.69 5.37 -4.60
N ARG A 65 -10.59 4.43 -3.66
CA ARG A 65 -11.64 4.21 -2.64
C ARG A 65 -11.81 5.41 -1.72
N SER A 66 -10.72 6.00 -1.23
CA SER A 66 -10.79 7.19 -0.38
C SER A 66 -11.33 8.41 -1.11
N TRP A 67 -11.02 8.55 -2.40
CA TRP A 67 -11.57 9.63 -3.21
C TRP A 67 -13.09 9.56 -3.37
N ILE A 68 -13.65 8.35 -3.46
CA ILE A 68 -15.11 8.16 -3.46
C ILE A 68 -15.73 8.72 -2.17
N MET A 69 -15.11 8.45 -1.01
CA MET A 69 -15.56 8.99 0.28
C MET A 69 -15.49 10.54 0.33
N ALA A 70 -14.42 11.12 -0.22
CA ALA A 70 -14.26 12.57 -0.32
C ALA A 70 -15.36 13.22 -1.18
N ILE A 71 -15.68 12.61 -2.33
CA ILE A 71 -16.76 13.08 -3.22
C ILE A 71 -18.12 12.95 -2.55
N GLN A 72 -18.39 11.85 -1.84
CA GLN A 72 -19.64 11.69 -1.07
C GLN A 72 -19.80 12.80 -0.02
N GLY A 73 -18.69 13.21 0.59
CA GLY A 73 -18.61 14.39 1.47
C GLY A 73 -18.68 15.74 0.75
N LYS A 74 -18.93 15.79 -0.56
CA LYS A 74 -18.93 16.99 -1.43
C LYS A 74 -17.62 17.79 -1.37
N ARG A 75 -16.51 17.14 -1.04
CA ARG A 75 -15.18 17.75 -0.96
C ARG A 75 -14.39 17.45 -2.23
N ARG A 76 -13.47 18.37 -2.55
CA ARG A 76 -12.50 18.23 -3.66
C ARG A 76 -11.06 18.03 -3.16
N THR A 77 -10.91 17.88 -1.85
CA THR A 77 -9.65 17.66 -1.16
C THR A 77 -9.80 16.36 -0.38
N LEU A 78 -8.86 15.44 -0.57
CA LEU A 78 -8.81 14.16 0.11
C LEU A 78 -8.22 14.34 1.51
N HIS A 79 -8.93 13.90 2.53
CA HIS A 79 -8.56 14.05 3.94
C HIS A 79 -8.24 12.70 4.60
N LYS A 80 -7.69 12.73 5.81
CA LYS A 80 -7.38 11.50 6.57
C LYS A 80 -8.65 10.73 6.92
N GLU A 81 -9.75 11.43 7.20
CA GLU A 81 -11.03 10.81 7.53
C GLU A 81 -11.56 9.97 6.35
N ASP A 82 -11.34 10.41 5.11
CA ASP A 82 -11.73 9.65 3.91
C ASP A 82 -10.95 8.33 3.78
N LEU A 83 -9.67 8.34 4.18
CA LEU A 83 -8.84 7.14 4.26
C LEU A 83 -9.34 6.20 5.34
N ALA A 84 -9.64 6.72 6.53
CA ALA A 84 -10.18 5.91 7.62
C ALA A 84 -11.51 5.24 7.24
N SER A 85 -12.45 6.01 6.67
CA SER A 85 -13.73 5.47 6.19
C SER A 85 -13.56 4.43 5.08
N ALA A 86 -12.67 4.67 4.11
CA ALA A 86 -12.41 3.71 3.04
C ALA A 86 -11.78 2.41 3.53
N VAL A 87 -10.91 2.48 4.53
CA VAL A 87 -10.30 1.31 5.17
C VAL A 87 -11.34 0.49 5.93
N ILE A 88 -12.18 1.14 6.75
CA ILE A 88 -13.25 0.47 7.52
C ILE A 88 -14.29 -0.18 6.59
N ALA A 89 -14.57 0.43 5.44
CA ALA A 89 -15.53 -0.08 4.47
C ALA A 89 -15.00 -1.21 3.57
N THR A 90 -13.73 -1.60 3.70
CA THR A 90 -13.09 -2.57 2.80
C THR A 90 -12.31 -3.63 3.58
N ASP A 91 -12.88 -4.84 3.71
CA ASP A 91 -12.31 -5.95 4.50
C ASP A 91 -10.85 -6.28 4.15
N ILE A 92 -10.46 -6.18 2.87
CA ILE A 92 -9.06 -6.45 2.46
C ILE A 92 -8.05 -5.47 3.05
N PHE A 93 -8.52 -4.32 3.56
CA PHE A 93 -7.71 -3.27 4.19
C PHE A 93 -7.70 -3.33 5.72
N ASP A 94 -8.25 -4.38 6.35
CA ASP A 94 -8.28 -4.53 7.82
C ASP A 94 -6.91 -4.40 8.49
N PHE A 95 -5.84 -4.80 7.80
CA PHE A 95 -4.45 -4.65 8.28
C PHE A 95 -4.02 -3.19 8.50
N LEU A 96 -4.81 -2.22 8.00
CA LEU A 96 -4.57 -0.78 8.14
C LEU A 96 -5.39 -0.13 9.25
N ILE A 97 -6.38 -0.81 9.85
CA ILE A 97 -7.29 -0.21 10.83
C ILE A 97 -6.52 0.44 11.98
N THR A 98 -5.55 -0.28 12.55
CA THR A 98 -4.73 0.23 13.64
C THR A 98 -3.92 1.46 13.23
N LEU A 99 -3.45 1.53 11.98
CA LEU A 99 -2.66 2.65 11.47
C LEU A 99 -3.51 3.91 11.23
N VAL A 100 -4.74 3.74 10.75
CA VAL A 100 -5.62 4.90 10.49
C VAL A 100 -6.20 5.46 11.79
N SER A 101 -6.50 4.61 12.77
CA SER A 101 -7.04 5.01 14.08
C SER A 101 -6.00 5.64 15.02
N SER A 102 -4.72 5.28 14.93
CA SER A 102 -3.67 5.80 15.83
C SER A 102 -3.19 7.24 15.54
N SER A 103 -3.91 8.07 14.79
CA SER A 103 -3.58 9.52 14.72
C SER A 103 -3.71 10.24 16.05
N GLU A 104 -4.49 9.70 16.97
CA GLU A 104 -4.60 10.23 18.32
C GLU A 104 -3.73 9.36 19.24
N SER A 105 -2.50 9.82 19.46
CA SER A 105 -1.56 9.35 20.49
C SER A 105 -0.73 8.11 20.13
N HIS A 106 0.60 8.30 20.09
CA HIS A 106 1.55 7.27 20.50
C HIS A 106 1.23 6.84 21.94
N ALA A 107 0.34 5.87 22.13
CA ALA A 107 0.18 5.17 23.39
C ALA A 107 -0.34 3.75 23.15
N VAL A 108 0.35 2.83 23.79
CA VAL A 108 0.14 1.39 23.85
C VAL A 108 -1.26 1.05 24.39
N GLY A 109 -1.85 -0.04 23.89
CA GLY A 109 -2.86 -0.82 24.62
C GLY A 109 -4.23 -0.87 23.96
N GLY A 110 -4.65 -2.07 23.56
CA GLY A 110 -5.90 -2.31 22.86
C GLY A 110 -7.16 -1.99 23.66
N ALA A 111 -8.13 -1.44 22.95
CA ALA A 111 -9.55 -1.63 23.20
C ALA A 111 -10.26 -1.50 21.85
N THR A 112 -10.63 -2.63 21.26
CA THR A 112 -11.50 -2.71 20.10
C THR A 112 -12.91 -2.30 20.54
N ASN A 113 -13.37 -1.11 20.17
CA ASN A 113 -14.80 -0.85 20.05
C ASN A 113 -15.19 -1.14 18.61
N VAL A 114 -15.92 -2.24 18.45
CA VAL A 114 -16.63 -2.59 17.23
C VAL A 114 -17.70 -1.51 17.05
N MET A 115 -17.51 -0.60 16.10
CA MET A 115 -18.62 0.17 15.56
C MET A 115 -19.34 -0.75 14.58
N GLU A 116 -20.47 -1.25 15.02
CA GLU A 116 -21.45 -2.02 14.26
C GLU A 116 -21.79 -1.26 12.99
N VAL A 117 -21.34 -1.76 11.84
CA VAL A 117 -21.74 -1.23 10.54
C VAL A 117 -23.08 -1.88 10.20
N GLU A 118 -24.17 -1.15 10.43
CA GLU A 118 -25.43 -1.45 9.78
C GLU A 118 -25.18 -1.50 8.27
N THR A 119 -25.48 -2.66 7.68
CA THR A 119 -25.56 -2.87 6.25
C THR A 119 -26.49 -1.84 5.63
N ILE A 120 -25.92 -0.85 4.94
CA ILE A 120 -26.68 -0.05 3.98
C ILE A 120 -26.81 -0.92 2.73
N ASP A 121 -27.91 -1.66 2.71
CA ASP A 121 -28.51 -2.25 1.51
C ASP A 121 -28.74 -1.13 0.50
N CYS A 122 -28.13 -1.25 -0.68
CA CYS A 122 -28.43 -0.41 -1.84
C CYS A 122 -29.16 -1.30 -2.83
N SER A 123 -30.47 -1.07 -2.92
CA SER A 123 -31.41 -1.69 -3.86
C SER A 123 -31.01 -1.58 -5.32
#